data_AF-A0A3P1Z603-F1
#
_entry.id   AF-A0A3P1Z603-F1
#
_cell.length_a   1.000
_cell.length_b   1.000
_cell.length_c   1.000
_cell.angle_alpha   90.00
_cell.angle_beta   90.00
_cell.angle_gamma   90.00
#
_symmetry.space_group_name_H-M   'P 1'
#
loop_
_entity.id
_entity.type
_entity.pdbx_description
1 polymer ?
#
loop_
_entity_poly.entity_id
_entity_poly.type
_entity_poly.pdbx_seq_one_letter_code
_entity_poly.pdbx_strand_id
1 'polypeptide(L)'
;MLTDDSKIRDVHGITDGQKQRILDFLQGAVYSWCKNRKDEWFAARDLLGGDNYYWQGTPMIALYEKSKDVEQAGKDAGWLLKKVLSDDKRTFEVSTDGRVKIYRWNGQEKNE
;
A
#
# COMPACT_ATOMS: atom_id res chain seq x y z
N MET A 1 -10.01 -11.70 -6.61
CA MET A 1 -10.21 -10.49 -5.78
C MET A 1 -9.31 -10.56 -4.57
N LEU A 2 -8.85 -9.42 -4.06
CA LEU A 2 -8.30 -9.35 -2.70
C LEU A 2 -9.44 -9.71 -1.75
N THR A 3 -9.40 -10.92 -1.19
CA THR A 3 -10.36 -11.39 -0.19
C THR A 3 -9.76 -11.29 1.20
N ASP A 4 -10.64 -11.21 2.21
CA ASP A 4 -10.29 -11.12 3.63
C ASP A 4 -9.43 -12.31 4.10
N ASP A 5 -9.53 -13.46 3.43
CA ASP A 5 -8.77 -14.68 3.73
C ASP A 5 -7.26 -14.56 3.46
N SER A 6 -6.83 -13.53 2.73
CA SER A 6 -5.41 -13.32 2.48
C SER A 6 -4.75 -12.76 3.75
N LYS A 7 -3.86 -13.52 4.42
CA LYS A 7 -3.15 -13.07 5.64
C LYS A 7 -2.65 -11.63 5.51
N ILE A 8 -3.23 -10.71 6.27
CA ILE A 8 -2.71 -9.36 6.47
C ILE A 8 -1.75 -9.47 7.65
N ARG A 9 -0.48 -9.09 7.44
CA ARG A 9 0.50 -9.09 8.52
C ARG A 9 0.52 -7.71 9.14
N ASP A 10 0.58 -7.68 10.45
CA ASP A 10 0.74 -6.43 11.15
C ASP A 10 2.20 -5.95 11.10
N VAL A 11 2.38 -4.63 11.07
CA VAL A 11 3.71 -4.00 11.11
C VAL A 11 3.94 -3.46 12.51
N HIS A 12 5.02 -3.92 13.14
CA HIS A 12 5.46 -3.53 14.49
C HIS A 12 6.65 -2.56 14.44
N GLY A 13 7.02 -1.97 15.58
CA GLY A 13 8.17 -1.04 15.67
C GLY A 13 7.87 0.37 15.18
N ILE A 14 6.59 0.71 14.99
CA ILE A 14 6.07 2.06 14.79
C ILE A 14 4.91 2.26 15.78
N THR A 15 4.68 3.50 16.18
CA THR A 15 3.53 3.88 17.01
C THR A 15 2.23 3.80 16.20
N ASP A 16 1.10 3.68 16.89
CA ASP A 16 -0.22 3.69 16.24
C ASP A 16 -0.48 4.99 15.47
N GLY A 17 -0.02 6.13 16.00
CA GLY A 17 -0.11 7.42 15.31
C GLY A 17 0.71 7.46 14.01
N GLN A 18 1.93 6.92 14.01
CA GLN A 18 2.73 6.79 12.78
C GLN A 18 2.05 5.85 11.78
N LYS A 19 1.53 4.73 12.26
CA LYS A 19 0.83 3.74 11.44
C LYS A 19 -0.39 4.35 10.77
N GLN A 20 -1.24 5.07 11.51
CA GLN A 20 -2.40 5.74 10.93
C GLN A 20 -2.00 6.74 9.85
N ARG A 21 -1.00 7.60 10.11
CA ARG A 21 -0.51 8.56 9.10
C ARG A 21 0.02 7.89 7.84
N ILE A 22 0.64 6.70 7.96
CA ILE A 22 1.08 5.91 6.81
C ILE A 22 -0.12 5.36 6.04
N LEU A 23 -1.14 4.82 6.74
CA LEU A 23 -2.36 4.31 6.11
C LEU A 23 -3.09 5.42 5.34
N ASP A 24 -3.25 6.60 5.94
CA ASP A 24 -3.89 7.77 5.30
C ASP A 24 -3.11 8.21 4.05
N PHE A 25 -1.78 8.26 4.14
CA PHE A 25 -0.91 8.63 3.03
C PHE A 25 -1.00 7.62 1.87
N LEU A 26 -0.96 6.32 2.18
CA LEU A 26 -1.13 5.25 1.22
C LEU A 26 -2.53 5.28 0.58
N GLN A 27 -3.59 5.52 1.36
CA GLN A 27 -4.95 5.63 0.85
C GLN A 27 -5.05 6.79 -0.16
N GLY A 28 -4.45 7.95 0.14
CA GLY A 28 -4.36 9.06 -0.81
C GLY A 28 -3.64 8.69 -2.12
N ALA A 29 -2.54 7.94 -2.02
CA ALA A 29 -1.82 7.45 -3.19
C ALA A 29 -2.66 6.48 -4.04
N VAL A 30 -3.37 5.54 -3.41
CA VAL A 30 -4.30 4.61 -4.08
C VAL A 30 -5.47 5.39 -4.72
N TYR A 31 -6.00 6.40 -4.04
CA TYR A 31 -7.05 7.25 -4.59
C TYR A 31 -6.60 7.97 -5.86
N SER A 32 -5.40 8.58 -5.82
CA SER A 32 -4.79 9.22 -6.97
C SER A 32 -4.53 8.25 -8.13
N TRP A 33 -4.03 7.04 -7.84
CA TRP A 33 -3.77 6.02 -8.84
C TRP A 33 -5.06 5.61 -9.55
N CYS A 34 -6.08 5.15 -8.81
CA CYS A 34 -7.33 4.70 -9.41
C CYS A 34 -8.04 5.78 -10.23
N LYS A 35 -7.91 7.06 -9.86
CA LYS A 35 -8.50 8.18 -10.59
C LYS A 35 -7.74 8.51 -11.88
N ASN A 36 -6.41 8.46 -11.87
CA ASN A 36 -5.58 8.92 -13.00
C ASN A 36 -5.13 7.79 -13.94
N ARG A 37 -5.05 6.55 -13.45
CA ARG A 37 -4.55 5.35 -14.16
C ARG A 37 -5.58 4.23 -14.07
N LYS A 38 -6.71 4.46 -14.72
CA LYS A 38 -7.81 3.48 -14.76
C LYS A 38 -7.33 2.19 -15.43
N ASP A 39 -7.79 1.06 -14.90
CA ASP A 39 -7.50 -0.28 -15.43
C ASP A 39 -6.02 -0.71 -15.40
N GLU A 40 -5.12 0.10 -14.84
CA GLU A 40 -3.71 -0.24 -14.67
C GLU A 40 -3.44 -1.01 -13.37
N TRP A 41 -2.55 -2.00 -13.48
CA TRP A 41 -2.02 -2.74 -12.34
C TRP A 41 -0.92 -1.94 -11.62
N PHE A 42 -0.86 -2.06 -10.29
CA PHE A 42 0.15 -1.40 -9.47
C PHE A 42 0.60 -2.25 -8.29
N ALA A 43 1.83 -2.05 -7.85
CA ALA A 43 2.39 -2.50 -6.59
C ALA A 43 2.80 -1.31 -5.73
N ALA A 44 3.22 -1.58 -4.48
CA ALA A 44 3.71 -0.52 -3.58
C ALA A 44 4.86 0.32 -4.19
N ARG A 45 5.71 -0.29 -5.02
CA ARG A 45 6.81 0.41 -5.71
C ARG A 45 6.34 1.44 -6.74
N ASP A 46 5.16 1.27 -7.32
CA ASP A 46 4.63 2.19 -8.32
C ASP A 46 4.05 3.44 -7.66
N LEU A 47 3.70 3.34 -6.37
CA LEU A 47 3.22 4.45 -5.56
C LEU A 47 4.36 5.17 -4.83
N LEU A 48 5.36 4.42 -4.34
CA LEU A 48 6.34 4.88 -3.35
C LEU A 48 7.81 4.63 -3.73
N GLY A 49 8.06 3.95 -4.83
CA GLY A 49 9.40 3.64 -5.32
C GLY A 49 9.76 4.49 -6.53
N GLY A 50 10.78 4.06 -7.29
CA GLY A 50 11.26 4.82 -8.45
C GLY A 50 11.66 6.22 -8.02
N ASP A 51 11.12 7.25 -8.66
CA ASP A 51 11.39 8.66 -8.34
C ASP A 51 10.88 9.08 -6.94
N ASN A 52 9.95 8.33 -6.34
CA ASN A 52 9.38 8.61 -5.02
C ASN A 52 10.09 7.86 -3.86
N TYR A 53 11.29 7.31 -4.09
CA TYR A 53 12.01 6.49 -3.11
C TYR A 53 12.54 7.26 -1.89
N TYR A 54 12.62 8.59 -1.96
CA TYR A 54 13.11 9.44 -0.87
C TYR A 54 11.96 9.88 0.03
N TRP A 55 11.75 9.15 1.13
CA TRP A 55 10.56 9.29 1.98
C TRP A 55 10.64 10.41 3.02
N GLN A 56 11.76 11.13 3.11
CA GLN A 56 11.93 12.25 4.03
C GLN A 56 10.84 13.31 3.79
N GLY A 57 10.23 13.77 4.88
CA GLY A 57 9.09 14.69 4.82
C GLY A 57 7.73 14.01 4.63
N THR A 58 7.68 12.70 4.42
CA THR A 58 6.43 11.91 4.36
C THR A 58 6.29 11.01 5.60
N PRO A 59 5.06 10.56 5.94
CA PRO A 59 4.87 9.56 7.00
C PRO A 59 5.61 8.24 6.79
N MET A 60 5.94 7.90 5.53
CA MET A 60 6.61 6.65 5.17
C MET A 60 8.01 6.55 5.79
N ILE A 61 8.66 7.67 6.13
CA ILE A 61 10.00 7.69 6.71
C ILE A 61 10.11 6.84 7.99
N ALA A 62 9.02 6.72 8.75
CA ALA A 62 8.99 5.90 9.98
C ALA A 62 9.29 4.42 9.71
N LEU A 63 8.92 3.88 8.53
CA LEU A 63 9.23 2.51 8.15
C LEU A 63 10.72 2.28 7.88
N TYR A 64 11.40 3.29 7.32
CA TYR A 64 12.85 3.24 7.18
C TYR A 64 13.53 3.49 8.52
N GLU A 65 13.05 4.42 9.32
CA GLU A 65 13.72 4.78 10.58
C GLU A 65 13.74 3.67 11.62
N LYS A 66 12.74 2.79 11.66
CA LYS A 66 12.68 1.67 12.60
C LYS A 66 13.75 0.61 12.41
N SER A 67 14.27 0.42 11.18
CA SER A 67 15.24 -0.65 10.87
C SER A 67 16.48 -0.15 10.16
N LYS A 68 16.44 1.06 9.58
CA LYS A 68 17.43 1.63 8.66
C LYS A 68 17.72 0.73 7.44
N ASP A 69 16.79 -0.15 7.11
CA ASP A 69 16.88 -1.13 6.03
C ASP A 69 15.82 -0.83 4.98
N VAL A 70 16.27 -0.53 3.75
CA VAL A 70 15.41 -0.17 2.61
C VAL A 70 14.54 -1.35 2.17
N GLU A 71 15.09 -2.56 2.16
CA GLU A 71 14.34 -3.75 1.75
C GLU A 71 13.24 -4.08 2.75
N GLN A 72 13.54 -4.02 4.05
CA GLN A 72 12.55 -4.24 5.10
C GLN A 72 11.48 -3.15 5.09
N ALA A 73 11.86 -1.88 4.89
CA ALA A 73 10.91 -0.77 4.79
C ALA A 73 9.96 -0.93 3.60
N GLY A 74 10.47 -1.39 2.45
CA GLY A 74 9.65 -1.72 1.29
C GLY A 74 8.68 -2.88 1.52
N LYS A 75 9.11 -3.92 2.25
CA LYS A 75 8.23 -5.04 2.66
C LYS A 75 7.12 -4.57 3.58
N ASP A 76 7.45 -3.75 4.58
CA ASP A 76 6.48 -3.19 5.53
C ASP A 76 5.47 -2.28 4.80
N ALA A 77 5.92 -1.46 3.85
CA ALA A 77 5.04 -0.65 3.01
C ALA A 77 4.09 -1.51 2.18
N GLY A 78 4.55 -2.64 1.64
CA GLY A 78 3.69 -3.60 0.93
C GLY A 78 2.61 -4.22 1.82
N TRP A 79 2.93 -4.54 3.07
CA TRP A 79 1.93 -5.06 4.02
C TRP A 79 0.89 -4.02 4.41
N LEU A 80 1.32 -2.77 4.66
CA LEU A 80 0.40 -1.68 4.96
C LEU A 80 -0.45 -1.29 3.75
N LEU A 81 0.09 -1.31 2.54
CA LEU A 81 -0.71 -1.14 1.32
C LEU A 81 -1.79 -2.22 1.21
N LYS A 82 -1.41 -3.49 1.45
CA LYS A 82 -2.39 -4.59 1.41
C LYS A 82 -3.53 -4.39 2.42
N LYS A 83 -3.24 -3.84 3.59
CA LYS A 83 -4.25 -3.44 4.59
C LYS A 83 -5.12 -2.29 4.08
N VAL A 84 -4.52 -1.23 3.51
CA VAL A 84 -5.28 -0.13 2.91
C VAL A 84 -6.27 -0.65 1.86
N LEU A 85 -5.83 -1.57 1.00
CA LEU A 85 -6.68 -2.12 -0.07
C LEU A 85 -7.76 -3.08 0.42
N SER A 86 -7.56 -3.79 1.54
CA SER A 86 -8.61 -4.63 2.13
C SER A 86 -9.70 -3.80 2.80
N ASP A 87 -9.31 -2.69 3.41
CA ASP A 87 -10.19 -1.82 4.17
C ASP A 87 -10.86 -0.75 3.27
N ASP A 88 -10.49 -0.70 1.98
CA ASP A 88 -11.05 0.23 1.00
C ASP A 88 -12.43 -0.22 0.50
N LYS A 89 -13.32 0.74 0.26
CA LYS A 89 -14.65 0.46 -0.34
C LYS A 89 -14.56 -0.10 -1.77
N ARG A 90 -13.46 0.17 -2.48
CA ARG A 90 -13.22 -0.32 -3.84
C ARG A 90 -12.81 -1.79 -3.81
N THR A 91 -13.27 -2.54 -4.81
CA THR A 91 -12.85 -3.94 -4.96
C THR A 91 -11.60 -4.03 -5.82
N PHE A 92 -10.57 -4.68 -5.30
CA PHE A 92 -9.30 -4.86 -6.02
C PHE A 92 -9.12 -6.30 -6.49
N GLU A 93 -8.69 -6.45 -7.73
CA GLU A 93 -8.10 -7.67 -8.23
C GLU A 93 -6.65 -7.77 -7.74
N VAL A 94 -6.15 -9.00 -7.63
CA VAL A 94 -4.78 -9.29 -7.20
C VAL A 94 -4.19 -10.34 -8.15
N SER A 95 -2.97 -10.11 -8.61
CA SER A 95 -2.16 -11.11 -9.30
C SER A 95 -0.87 -11.37 -8.52
N THR A 96 -0.47 -12.63 -8.49
CA THR A 96 0.75 -13.14 -7.86
C THR A 96 1.72 -13.75 -8.85
N ASP A 97 1.52 -13.52 -10.15
CA ASP A 97 2.28 -14.17 -11.22
C ASP A 97 3.73 -13.65 -11.32
N GLY A 98 4.05 -12.58 -10.59
CA GLY A 98 5.38 -11.99 -10.47
C GLY A 98 6.00 -12.09 -9.08
N ARG A 99 7.21 -11.54 -8.93
CA ARG A 99 7.94 -11.48 -7.65
C ARG A 99 7.27 -10.57 -6.60
N VAL A 100 6.34 -9.72 -7.02
CA VAL A 100 5.61 -8.78 -6.17
C VAL A 100 4.12 -8.92 -6.43
N LYS A 101 3.32 -8.69 -5.38
CA LYS A 101 1.87 -8.60 -5.53
C LYS A 101 1.52 -7.31 -6.26
N ILE A 102 0.69 -7.44 -7.28
CA ILE A 102 0.11 -6.32 -8.02
C ILE A 102 -1.40 -6.32 -7.83
N TYR A 103 -1.97 -5.14 -7.88
CA TYR A 103 -3.37 -4.86 -7.62
C TYR A 103 -3.95 -4.02 -8.74
N ARG A 104 -5.24 -4.16 -9.00
CA ARG A 104 -5.97 -3.32 -9.94
C ARG A 104 -7.38 -3.09 -9.40
N TRP A 105 -7.86 -1.86 -9.46
CA TRP A 105 -9.26 -1.58 -9.17
C TRP A 105 -10.13 -2.11 -10.32
N ASN A 106 -11.16 -2.90 -10.00
CA ASN A 106 -12.03 -3.54 -11.00
C ASN A 106 -13.26 -2.69 -11.40
N GLY A 107 -13.31 -1.43 -10.98
CA GLY A 107 -14.44 -0.54 -11.21
C GLY A 107 -15.64 -0.72 -10.27
N GLN A 108 -15.61 -1.70 -9.36
CA GLN A 108 -16.66 -1.91 -8.36
C GLN A 108 -16.32 -1.19 -7.05
N GLU A 109 -17.33 -0.59 -6.44
CA GLU A 109 -17.27 0.00 -5.11
C GLU A 109 -18.46 -0.52 -4.29
N LYS A 110 -18.21 -0.92 -3.04
CA LYS A 110 -19.28 -1.18 -2.07
C LYS A 110 -19.73 0.18 -1.55
N ASN A 111 -20.85 0.66 -2.09
CA ASN A 111 -21.56 1.82 -1.52
C ASN A 111 -22.49 1.29 -0.44
N GLU A 112 -22.01 1.27 0.80
CA GLU A 112 -22.87 1.19 1.98
C GLU A 112 -23.28 2.60 2.43
#